data_AF-D6CZB4-F1
#
_entry.id   AF-D6CZB4-F1
#
_cell.length_a   1.000
_cell.length_b   1.000
_cell.length_c   1.000
_cell.angle_alpha   90.00
_cell.angle_beta   90.00
_cell.angle_gamma   90.00
#
_symmetry.space_group_name_H-M   'P 1'
#
loop_
_entity.id
_entity.type
_entity.pdbx_description
1 polymer ?
#
loop_
_entity_poly.entity_id
_entity_poly.type
_entity_poly.pdbx_seq_one_letter_code
_entity_poly.pdbx_strand_id
1 'polypeptide(L)'
;MRGNVVDMAVGVIIGGAFGKIISSVVADIIMPPIGLLVGGTNFSELRWELEPARVVDGVEQAAVTINYGNFIQTMLDFVIIAFAIFLFIRLLSNLRRKKEETPLPSPVPSNEEKLLSEIRDLLKKQ
;
A
#
# COMPACT_ATOMS: atom_id res chain seq x y z
N MET A 1 0.91 -27.08 10.23
CA MET A 1 2.05 -26.22 9.82
C MET A 1 1.92 -25.57 8.43
N ARG A 2 1.12 -26.09 7.48
CA ARG A 2 0.98 -25.48 6.13
C ARG A 2 0.10 -24.21 6.05
N GLY A 3 -0.73 -23.91 7.06
CA GLY A 3 -1.64 -22.76 7.04
C GLY A 3 -0.95 -21.38 7.02
N ASN A 4 0.12 -21.20 7.81
CA ASN A 4 0.79 -19.90 7.93
C ASN A 4 1.37 -19.37 6.60
N VAL A 5 1.90 -20.27 5.75
CA VAL A 5 2.51 -19.87 4.47
C VAL A 5 1.44 -19.54 3.43
N VAL A 6 0.31 -20.25 3.44
CA VAL A 6 -0.81 -19.97 2.52
C VAL A 6 -1.47 -18.64 2.85
N ASP A 7 -1.74 -18.37 4.13
CA ASP A 7 -2.32 -17.10 4.57
C ASP A 7 -1.36 -15.93 4.32
N MET A 8 -0.05 -16.14 4.53
CA MET A 8 0.98 -15.16 4.19
C MET A 8 1.05 -14.89 2.68
N ALA A 9 0.99 -15.94 1.84
CA ALA A 9 1.01 -15.80 0.38
C ALA A 9 -0.21 -15.02 -0.13
N VAL A 10 -1.40 -15.31 0.41
CA VAL A 10 -2.63 -14.57 0.10
C VAL A 10 -2.49 -13.10 0.53
N GLY A 11 -1.96 -12.84 1.72
CA GLY A 11 -1.70 -11.48 2.21
C GLY A 11 -0.77 -10.67 1.31
N VAL A 12 0.32 -11.28 0.82
CA VAL A 12 1.28 -10.63 -0.09
C VAL A 12 0.66 -10.35 -1.46
N ILE A 13 -0.06 -11.32 -2.03
CA ILE A 13 -0.72 -11.15 -3.34
C ILE A 13 -1.79 -10.05 -3.27
N ILE A 14 -2.63 -10.08 -2.24
CA ILE A 14 -3.66 -9.05 -2.03
C ILE A 14 -3.01 -7.70 -1.77
N GLY A 15 -1.96 -7.63 -0.94
CA GLY A 15 -1.24 -6.39 -0.68
C GLY A 15 -0.65 -5.75 -1.94
N GLY A 16 -0.02 -6.56 -2.79
CA GLY A 16 0.53 -6.10 -4.08
C GLY A 16 -0.54 -5.65 -5.07
N ALA A 17 -1.64 -6.41 -5.20
CA ALA A 17 -2.75 -6.04 -6.09
C ALA A 17 -3.48 -4.79 -5.59
N PHE A 18 -3.71 -4.67 -4.28
CA PHE A 18 -4.37 -3.52 -3.67
C PHE A 18 -3.53 -2.24 -3.84
N GLY A 19 -2.21 -2.33 -3.68
CA GLY A 19 -1.30 -1.22 -3.96
C GLY A 19 -1.49 -0.66 -5.38
N LYS A 20 -1.58 -1.53 -6.39
CA LYS A 20 -1.82 -1.12 -7.79
C LYS A 20 -3.16 -0.41 -7.99
N ILE A 21 -4.23 -0.90 -7.34
CA ILE A 21 -5.56 -0.27 -7.43
C ILE A 21 -5.48 1.15 -6.87
N ILE A 22 -4.84 1.34 -5.71
CA ILE A 22 -4.68 2.67 -5.12
C ILE A 22 -3.82 3.56 -6.02
N SER A 23 -2.71 3.05 -6.55
CA SER A 23 -1.86 3.80 -7.48
C SER A 23 -2.62 4.26 -8.72
N SER A 24 -3.47 3.43 -9.31
CA SER A 24 -4.32 3.83 -10.46
C SER A 24 -5.34 4.89 -10.06
N VAL A 25 -6.03 4.75 -8.92
CA VAL A 25 -6.94 5.80 -8.45
C VAL A 25 -6.21 7.14 -8.26
N VAL A 26 -5.00 7.11 -7.71
CA VAL A 26 -4.21 8.32 -7.52
C VAL A 26 -3.78 8.91 -8.87
N ALA A 27 -3.17 8.12 -9.75
CA ALA A 27 -2.64 8.57 -11.04
C ALA A 27 -3.73 8.97 -12.05
N ASP A 28 -4.84 8.24 -12.07
CA ASP A 28 -5.86 8.39 -13.12
C ASP A 28 -7.06 9.25 -12.68
N ILE A 29 -7.31 9.39 -11.37
CA ILE A 29 -8.48 10.13 -10.85
C ILE A 29 -8.08 11.36 -10.03
N ILE A 30 -7.09 11.24 -9.14
CA ILE A 30 -6.71 12.34 -8.24
C ILE A 30 -5.72 13.31 -8.91
N MET A 31 -4.75 12.77 -9.64
CA MET A 31 -3.71 13.55 -10.31
C MET A 31 -4.23 14.48 -11.42
N PRO A 32 -5.18 14.11 -12.31
CA PRO A 32 -5.60 15.03 -13.37
C PRO A 32 -6.22 16.34 -12.87
N PRO A 33 -7.14 16.35 -11.88
CA PRO A 33 -7.62 17.60 -11.28
C PRO A 33 -6.52 18.41 -10.58
N ILE A 34 -5.61 17.76 -9.85
CA ILE A 34 -4.48 18.44 -9.19
C ILE A 34 -3.54 19.04 -10.24
N GLY A 35 -3.21 18.29 -11.28
CA GLY A 35 -2.38 18.73 -12.40
C GLY A 35 -2.98 19.95 -13.09
N LEU A 36 -4.30 19.96 -13.32
CA LEU A 36 -5.00 21.13 -13.86
C LEU A 36 -4.89 22.36 -12.93
N LEU A 37 -4.99 22.18 -11.62
CA LEU A 37 -4.89 23.27 -10.64
C LEU A 37 -3.48 23.83 -10.50
N VAL A 38 -2.45 22.99 -10.67
CA VAL A 38 -1.03 23.38 -10.59
C VAL A 38 -0.51 23.89 -11.95
N GLY A 39 -1.36 23.97 -12.98
CA GLY A 39 -1.02 24.57 -14.27
C GLY A 39 -0.46 23.59 -15.31
N GLY A 40 -0.77 22.30 -15.19
CA GLY A 40 -0.33 21.25 -16.10
C GLY A 40 1.13 20.83 -15.91
N THR A 41 1.81 21.33 -14.87
CA THR A 41 3.23 21.06 -14.66
C THR A 41 3.43 19.64 -14.15
N ASN A 42 3.97 18.78 -15.00
CA ASN A 42 4.52 17.50 -14.60
C ASN A 42 5.90 17.78 -14.02
N PHE A 43 6.09 17.58 -12.71
CA PHE A 43 7.38 17.88 -12.06
C PHE A 43 8.52 17.10 -12.73
N SER A 44 8.25 15.97 -13.39
CA SER A 44 9.19 15.23 -14.25
C SER A 44 9.95 16.06 -15.30
N GLU A 45 9.43 17.22 -15.71
CA GLU A 45 10.09 18.10 -16.68
C GLU A 45 11.23 18.91 -16.06
N LEU A 46 11.29 19.00 -14.73
CA LEU A 46 12.37 19.64 -14.00
C LEU A 46 13.61 18.75 -14.03
N ARG A 47 14.51 19.06 -14.96
CA ARG A 47 15.80 18.41 -15.11
C ARG A 47 16.92 19.43 -15.14
N TRP A 48 18.03 19.10 -14.50
CA TRP A 48 19.26 19.85 -14.62
C TRP A 48 20.14 19.15 -15.65
N GLU A 49 20.33 19.78 -16.81
CA GLU A 49 21.27 19.34 -17.82
C GLU A 49 22.70 19.63 -17.35
N LEU A 50 23.45 18.56 -17.04
CA LEU A 50 24.87 18.65 -16.66
C LEU A 50 25.77 18.70 -17.90
N GLU A 51 25.40 17.93 -18.93
CA GLU A 51 26.10 17.91 -20.21
C GLU A 51 25.08 17.86 -21.37
N PRO A 52 25.16 18.77 -22.34
CA PRO A 52 24.25 18.76 -23.48
C PRO A 52 24.52 17.54 -24.35
N ALA A 53 23.48 17.04 -25.02
CA ALA A 53 23.61 15.95 -25.98
C ALA A 53 24.64 16.33 -27.05
N ARG A 54 25.63 15.46 -27.29
CA ARG A 54 26.65 15.65 -28.32
C ARG A 54 26.74 14.42 -29.19
N VAL A 55 27.01 14.65 -30.48
CA VAL A 55 27.37 13.58 -31.41
C VAL A 55 28.89 13.50 -31.42
N VAL A 56 29.42 12.37 -30.95
CA VAL A 56 30.85 12.06 -31.02
C VAL A 56 30.98 10.80 -31.89
N ASP A 57 31.77 10.89 -32.96
CA ASP A 57 32.02 9.78 -33.90
C ASP A 57 30.75 9.12 -34.50
N GLY A 58 29.73 9.94 -34.81
CA GLY A 58 28.49 9.47 -35.45
C GLY A 58 27.54 8.72 -34.51
N VAL A 59 27.85 8.64 -33.21
CA VAL A 59 26.98 8.09 -32.18
C VAL A 59 26.37 9.24 -31.38
N GLU A 60 25.04 9.31 -31.35
CA GLU A 60 24.31 10.26 -30.51
C GLU A 60 24.48 9.88 -29.03
N GLN A 61 25.19 10.71 -28.25
CA GLN A 61 25.21 10.58 -26.80
C GLN A 61 24.08 11.42 -26.21
N ALA A 62 23.19 10.74 -25.49
CA ALA A 62 22.10 11.41 -24.78
C ALA A 62 22.63 12.41 -23.74
N ALA A 63 21.91 13.52 -23.56
CA ALA A 63 22.26 14.51 -22.55
C ALA A 63 22.30 13.88 -21.15
N VAL A 64 23.36 14.16 -20.39
CA VAL A 64 23.46 13.73 -19.01
C VAL A 64 22.64 14.71 -18.16
N THR A 65 21.53 14.21 -17.62
CA THR A 65 20.55 15.02 -16.88
C THR A 65 20.33 14.48 -15.47
N ILE A 66 20.28 15.38 -14.49
CA ILE A 66 19.72 15.08 -13.17
C ILE A 66 18.23 15.41 -13.20
N ASN A 67 17.40 14.37 -13.26
CA ASN A 67 15.93 14.49 -13.29
C ASN A 67 15.36 14.58 -11.87
N TYR A 68 15.74 15.62 -11.12
CA TYR A 68 15.24 15.84 -9.75
C TYR A 68 13.72 16.03 -9.68
N GLY A 69 13.13 16.47 -10.79
CA GLY A 69 11.69 16.51 -11.00
C GLY A 69 10.97 15.19 -10.77
N ASN A 70 11.54 14.08 -11.25
CA ASN A 70 10.97 12.75 -11.06
C ASN A 70 11.00 12.32 -9.58
N PHE A 71 12.04 12.72 -8.85
CA PHE A 71 12.11 12.46 -7.42
C PHE A 71 11.00 13.21 -6.64
N ILE A 72 10.79 14.49 -6.93
CA ILE A 72 9.72 15.29 -6.32
C ILE A 72 8.35 14.70 -6.67
N GLN A 73 8.15 14.30 -7.92
CA GLN A 73 6.92 13.65 -8.36
C GLN A 73 6.65 12.34 -7.61
N THR A 74 7.65 11.47 -7.52
CA THR A 74 7.53 10.19 -6.79
C THR A 74 7.23 10.42 -5.30
N MET A 75 7.82 11.45 -4.69
CA MET A 75 7.53 11.85 -3.31
C MET A 75 6.08 12.33 -3.13
N LEU A 76 5.58 13.15 -4.05
CA LEU A 76 4.19 13.61 -4.06
C LEU A 76 3.22 12.43 -4.22
N ASP A 77 3.47 11.54 -5.18
CA ASP A 77 2.66 10.35 -5.42
C ASP A 77 2.61 9.45 -4.17
N PHE A 78 3.75 9.25 -3.52
CA PHE A 78 3.82 8.49 -2.27
C PHE A 78 2.97 9.11 -1.16
N VAL A 79 3.04 10.44 -0.97
CA VAL A 79 2.24 11.15 0.04
C VAL A 79 0.74 11.05 -0.27
N ILE A 80 0.34 11.20 -1.54
CA ILE A 80 -1.06 11.10 -1.94
C ILE A 80 -1.58 9.66 -1.75
N ILE A 81 -0.82 8.64 -2.14
CA ILE A 81 -1.15 7.23 -1.91
C ILE A 81 -1.30 6.93 -0.42
N ALA A 82 -0.34 7.36 0.40
CA ALA A 82 -0.39 7.17 1.84
C ALA A 82 -1.62 7.86 2.46
N PHE A 83 -1.94 9.07 2.01
CA PHE A 83 -3.14 9.80 2.43
C PHE A 83 -4.44 9.10 2.01
N ALA A 84 -4.50 8.58 0.78
CA ALA A 84 -5.66 7.83 0.28
C ALA A 84 -5.88 6.54 1.08
N ILE A 85 -4.81 5.78 1.36
CA ILE A 85 -4.86 4.57 2.20
C ILE A 85 -5.34 4.94 3.61
N PHE A 86 -4.82 6.02 4.18
CA PHE A 86 -5.24 6.51 5.49
C PHE A 86 -6.74 6.84 5.52
N LEU A 87 -7.25 7.56 4.52
CA LEU A 87 -8.68 7.87 4.41
C LEU A 87 -9.52 6.60 4.27
N PHE A 88 -9.08 5.62 3.47
CA PHE A 88 -9.78 4.36 3.27
C PHE A 88 -9.85 3.53 4.56
N ILE A 89 -8.72 3.38 5.28
CA ILE A 89 -8.68 2.69 6.57
C ILE A 89 -9.55 3.41 7.59
N ARG A 90 -9.50 4.75 7.63
CA ARG A 90 -10.35 5.56 8.52
C ARG A 90 -11.83 5.36 8.20
N LEU A 91 -12.21 5.30 6.92
CA LEU A 91 -13.59 5.04 6.49
C LEU A 91 -14.04 3.64 6.95
N LEU A 92 -13.22 2.61 6.72
CA LEU A 92 -13.52 1.25 7.18
C LEU A 92 -13.60 1.15 8.70
N SER A 93 -12.71 1.84 9.44
CA SER A 93 -12.75 1.90 10.90
C SER A 93 -14.04 2.55 11.40
N ASN A 94 -14.48 3.65 10.77
CA ASN A 94 -15.75 4.29 11.09
C ASN A 94 -16.97 3.39 10.77
N LEU A 95 -16.94 2.66 9.66
CA LEU A 95 -18.00 1.73 9.29
C LEU A 95 -18.05 0.51 10.21
N ARG A 96 -16.89 0.00 10.65
CA ARG A 96 -16.80 -1.11 11.62
C ARG A 96 -17.26 -0.68 13.02
N ARG A 97 -16.94 0.53 13.46
CA ARG A 97 -17.51 1.11 14.69
C ARG A 97 -19.05 1.17 14.68
N LYS A 98 -19.65 1.30 13.50
CA LYS A 98 -21.12 1.28 13.33
C LYS A 98 -21.71 -0.14 13.29
N LYS A 99 -20.87 -1.18 13.16
CA LYS A 99 -21.27 -2.60 13.07
C LYS A 99 -20.89 -3.41 14.33
N GLU A 100 -20.07 -2.86 15.22
CA GLU A 100 -19.56 -3.49 16.45
C GLU A 100 -20.57 -3.57 17.62
N GLU A 101 -21.88 -3.42 17.38
CA GLU A 101 -22.91 -3.87 18.34
C GLU A 101 -23.17 -5.38 18.28
N THR A 102 -22.52 -6.12 17.38
CA THR A 102 -22.48 -7.58 17.46
C THR A 102 -21.11 -8.03 17.99
N PRO A 103 -21.03 -8.59 19.21
CA PRO A 103 -19.80 -9.15 19.72
C PRO A 103 -19.30 -10.20 18.74
N LEU A 104 -18.02 -10.09 18.34
CA LEU A 104 -17.36 -11.17 17.62
C LEU A 104 -17.54 -12.44 18.46
N PRO A 105 -17.98 -13.58 17.87
CA PRO A 105 -18.01 -14.83 18.60
C PRO A 105 -16.58 -15.08 19.12
N SER A 106 -16.48 -15.26 20.43
CA SER A 106 -15.24 -15.60 21.11
C SER A 106 -14.53 -16.74 20.34
N PRO A 107 -13.19 -16.70 20.21
CA PRO A 107 -12.45 -17.73 19.50
C PRO A 107 -12.92 -19.10 19.99
N VAL A 108 -13.32 -19.97 19.05
CA VAL A 108 -13.67 -21.35 19.42
C VAL A 108 -12.42 -21.95 20.05
N PRO A 109 -12.49 -22.46 21.29
CA PRO A 109 -11.31 -22.94 21.97
C PRO A 109 -10.64 -24.02 21.14
N SER A 110 -9.32 -23.92 21.05
CA SER A 110 -8.45 -24.90 20.39
C SER A 110 -8.74 -26.30 20.95
N ASN A 111 -8.56 -27.34 20.14
CA ASN A 111 -8.71 -28.72 20.63
C ASN A 111 -7.79 -28.98 21.84
N GLU A 112 -6.63 -28.34 21.90
CA GLU A 112 -5.73 -28.40 23.06
C GLU A 112 -6.33 -27.71 24.27
N GLU A 113 -6.95 -26.53 24.11
CA GLU A 113 -7.61 -25.81 25.20
C GLU A 113 -8.82 -26.60 25.74
N LYS A 114 -9.55 -27.30 24.86
CA LYS A 114 -10.62 -28.22 25.27
C LYS A 114 -10.07 -29.40 26.06
N LEU A 115 -9.04 -30.07 25.56
CA LEU A 115 -8.41 -31.20 26.25
C LEU A 115 -7.83 -30.78 27.61
N LEU A 116 -7.20 -29.61 27.70
CA LEU A 116 -6.70 -29.07 28.96
C LEU A 116 -7.83 -28.71 29.93
N SER A 117 -8.97 -28.22 29.42
CA SER A 117 -10.15 -27.99 30.27
C SER A 117 -10.74 -29.29 30.82
N GLU A 118 -10.78 -30.35 30.00
CA GLU A 118 -11.24 -31.68 30.41
C GLU A 118 -10.29 -32.31 31.43
N ILE A 119 -8.97 -32.21 31.21
CA ILE A 119 -7.95 -32.69 32.16
C ILE A 119 -8.06 -31.97 33.50
N ARG A 120 -8.24 -30.64 33.50
CA ARG A 120 -8.44 -29.86 34.73
C ARG A 120 -9.67 -30.33 35.50
N ASP A 121 -10.78 -30.58 34.79
CA ASP A 121 -12.03 -30.99 35.41
C ASP A 121 -11.99 -32.44 35.92
N LEU A 122 -11.20 -33.31 35.29
CA LEU A 122 -10.92 -34.66 35.77
C LEU A 122 -10.02 -34.65 37.03
N LEU A 123 -9.00 -33.80 37.08
CA LEU A 123 -8.14 -33.64 38.26
C LEU A 123 -8.89 -33.05 39.46
N LYS A 124 -9.86 -32.16 39.22
CA LYS A 124 -10.69 -31.58 40.29
C LYS A 124 -11.64 -32.60 40.95
N LYS A 125 -11.87 -33.73 40.29
CA LYS A 125 -12.74 -34.83 40.76
C LYS A 125 -11.96 -35.93 41.48
N GLN A 126 -10.63 -35.87 41.49
CA GLN A 126 -9.75 -36.70 42.32
C GLN A 126 -9.46 -35.99 43.65
#